data_AF-A0A4Y2VA08-F1
#
_entry.id   AF-A0A4Y2VA08-F1
#
_cell.length_a   1.000
_cell.length_b   1.000
_cell.length_c   1.000
_cell.angle_alpha   90.00
_cell.angle_beta   90.00
_cell.angle_gamma   90.00
#
_symmetry.space_group_name_H-M   'P 1'
#
loop_
_entity.id
_entity.type
_entity.pdbx_description
1 polymer ?
#
loop_
_entity_poly.entity_id
_entity_poly.type
_entity_poly.pdbx_seq_one_letter_code
_entity_poly.pdbx_strand_id
1 'polypeptide(L)'
;MSDILVHTDSTIALAWLNTPANHLKTFIANRVSKVQRLKENCCLTHVPSHLNPADLVSRGLSPRDLPELKLWWSGPSFLERGELSSGPGPPLMNESEYSCEFKTGVVLEMPISSVCVSTNSDLSFLSDLLCMSNSYVKILRIFSYVLRFVNVKKSNVIVFGPLCNP
;
A
#
# COMPACT_ATOMS: atom_id res chain seq x y z
N MET A 1 -28.22 3.88 -2.90
CA MET A 1 -26.80 3.59 -3.13
C MET A 1 -26.71 2.11 -3.42
N SER A 2 -26.11 1.72 -4.53
CA SER A 2 -25.90 0.31 -4.88
C SER A 2 -24.69 -0.19 -4.12
N ASP A 3 -24.87 -1.17 -3.22
CA ASP A 3 -23.76 -1.81 -2.54
C ASP A 3 -22.93 -2.61 -3.55
N ILE A 4 -21.66 -2.23 -3.75
CA ILE A 4 -20.76 -2.94 -4.66
C ILE A 4 -20.24 -4.17 -3.92
N LEU A 5 -20.46 -5.37 -4.46
CA LEU A 5 -19.91 -6.62 -3.93
C LEU A 5 -18.65 -7.01 -4.71
N VAL A 6 -17.57 -7.29 -3.99
CA VAL A 6 -16.29 -7.73 -4.54
C VAL A 6 -15.96 -9.12 -4.00
N HIS A 7 -15.72 -10.06 -4.90
CA HIS A 7 -15.38 -11.44 -4.55
C HIS A 7 -13.88 -11.70 -4.70
N THR A 8 -13.30 -12.46 -3.77
CA THR A 8 -11.94 -13.00 -3.88
C THR A 8 -11.93 -14.45 -3.43
N ASP A 9 -11.11 -15.27 -4.08
CA ASP A 9 -10.86 -16.65 -3.67
C ASP A 9 -9.65 -16.81 -2.74
N SER A 10 -8.89 -15.72 -2.53
CA SER A 10 -7.81 -15.72 -1.56
C SER A 10 -8.38 -15.45 -0.18
N THR A 11 -8.59 -16.52 0.58
CA THR A 11 -8.94 -16.48 1.99
C THR A 11 -7.93 -15.65 2.77
N ILE A 12 -6.62 -15.83 2.52
CA ILE A 12 -5.52 -15.08 3.15
C ILE A 12 -5.65 -13.57 2.88
N ALA A 13 -5.85 -13.17 1.62
CA ALA A 13 -6.02 -11.75 1.30
C ALA A 13 -7.28 -11.18 1.96
N LEU A 14 -8.38 -11.94 2.00
CA LEU A 14 -9.60 -11.56 2.70
C LEU A 14 -9.36 -11.35 4.20
N ALA A 15 -8.60 -12.25 4.85
CA ALA A 15 -8.22 -12.12 6.25
C ALA A 15 -7.38 -10.85 6.53
N TRP A 16 -6.38 -10.57 5.69
CA TRP A 16 -5.60 -9.34 5.79
C TRP A 16 -6.45 -8.08 5.58
N LEU A 17 -7.38 -8.09 4.62
CA LEU A 17 -8.28 -6.97 4.34
C LEU A 17 -9.28 -6.70 5.47
N ASN A 18 -9.57 -7.70 6.29
CA ASN A 18 -10.38 -7.58 7.50
C ASN A 18 -9.56 -7.25 8.76
N THR A 19 -8.23 -7.18 8.64
CA THR A 19 -7.33 -6.80 9.74
C THR A 19 -6.99 -5.31 9.66
N PRO A 20 -6.90 -4.58 10.79
CA PRO A 20 -6.35 -3.23 10.81
C PRO A 20 -4.94 -3.18 10.19
N ALA A 21 -4.74 -2.31 9.19
CA ALA A 21 -3.49 -2.28 8.43
C ALA A 21 -2.24 -2.08 9.30
N ASN A 22 -2.36 -1.37 10.42
CA ASN A 22 -1.28 -1.12 11.37
C ASN A 22 -0.76 -2.38 12.09
N HIS A 23 -1.53 -3.48 12.12
CA HIS A 23 -1.13 -4.77 12.69
C HIS A 23 -0.32 -5.64 11.72
N LEU A 24 -0.31 -5.29 10.44
CA LEU A 24 0.37 -6.04 9.38
C LEU A 24 1.77 -5.48 9.14
N LYS A 25 2.71 -6.31 8.66
CA LYS A 25 4.02 -5.86 8.20
C LYS A 25 3.89 -4.84 7.07
N THR A 26 4.84 -3.91 6.98
CA THR A 26 4.77 -2.71 6.13
C THR A 26 4.33 -2.98 4.69
N PHE A 27 4.83 -4.05 4.06
CA PHE A 27 4.50 -4.40 2.68
C PHE A 27 3.01 -4.74 2.50
N ILE A 28 2.44 -5.51 3.42
CA ILE A 28 1.03 -5.89 3.42
C ILE A 28 0.17 -4.72 3.91
N ALA A 29 0.58 -4.05 4.98
CA ALA A 29 -0.09 -2.88 5.55
C ALA A 29 -0.35 -1.80 4.49
N ASN A 30 0.65 -1.44 3.69
CA ASN A 30 0.50 -0.41 2.64
C ASN A 30 -0.55 -0.78 1.59
N ARG A 31 -0.66 -2.07 1.24
CA ARG A 31 -1.66 -2.57 0.28
C ARG A 31 -3.04 -2.61 0.89
N VAL A 32 -3.15 -3.13 2.11
CA VAL A 32 -4.41 -3.21 2.84
C VAL A 32 -4.97 -1.82 3.08
N SER A 33 -4.16 -0.84 3.52
CA SER A 33 -4.60 0.56 3.66
C SER A 33 -5.15 1.14 2.37
N LYS A 34 -4.50 0.86 1.22
CA LYS A 34 -4.96 1.35 -0.08
C LYS A 34 -6.31 0.76 -0.45
N VAL A 35 -6.52 -0.54 -0.23
CA VAL A 35 -7.78 -1.22 -0.55
C VAL A 35 -8.88 -0.82 0.44
N GLN A 36 -8.60 -0.76 1.75
CA GLN A 36 -9.55 -0.36 2.78
C GLN A 36 -10.06 1.07 2.57
N ARG A 37 -9.20 1.99 2.10
CA ARG A 37 -9.64 3.35 1.72
C ARG A 37 -10.61 3.36 0.53
N LEU A 38 -10.52 2.38 -0.38
CA LEU A 38 -11.47 2.22 -1.49
C LEU A 38 -12.73 1.46 -1.08
N LYS A 39 -12.69 0.76 0.06
CA LYS A 39 -13.76 -0.11 0.59
C LYS A 39 -14.95 0.67 1.15
N GLU A 40 -14.86 1.98 1.34
CA GLU A 40 -15.98 2.80 1.87
C GLU A 40 -17.29 2.60 1.06
N ASN A 41 -17.21 2.13 -0.18
CA ASN A 41 -18.36 1.83 -1.04
C ASN A 41 -18.49 0.35 -1.47
N CYS A 42 -17.75 -0.60 -0.87
CA CYS A 42 -17.85 -2.01 -1.26
C CYS A 42 -17.74 -3.05 -0.13
N CYS A 43 -18.45 -4.16 -0.29
CA CYS A 43 -18.36 -5.33 0.57
C CYS A 43 -17.43 -6.38 -0.05
N LEU A 44 -16.55 -6.98 0.74
CA LEU A 44 -15.63 -8.03 0.31
C LEU A 44 -16.13 -9.38 0.81
N THR A 45 -16.25 -10.35 -0.09
CA THR A 45 -16.69 -11.71 0.23
C THR A 45 -15.82 -12.76 -0.43
N HIS A 46 -15.88 -13.98 0.09
CA HIS A 46 -15.16 -15.11 -0.45
C HIS A 46 -15.94 -15.77 -1.59
N VAL A 47 -15.23 -16.24 -2.62
CA VAL A 47 -15.74 -17.18 -3.64
C VAL A 47 -14.74 -18.32 -3.79
N PRO A 48 -15.16 -19.60 -3.87
CA PRO A 48 -14.23 -20.70 -4.13
C PRO A 48 -13.43 -20.50 -5.42
N SER A 49 -12.15 -20.89 -5.46
CA SER A 49 -11.29 -20.69 -6.64
C SER A 49 -11.87 -21.24 -7.94
N HIS A 50 -12.50 -22.43 -7.90
CA HIS A 50 -13.14 -23.04 -9.07
C HIS A 50 -14.39 -22.29 -9.57
N LEU A 51 -14.91 -21.34 -8.78
CA LEU A 51 -16.00 -20.44 -9.13
C LEU A 51 -15.52 -18.99 -9.34
N ASN A 52 -14.22 -18.72 -9.24
CA ASN A 52 -13.65 -17.40 -9.48
C ASN A 52 -13.30 -17.24 -10.98
N PRO A 53 -14.06 -16.46 -11.76
CA PRO A 53 -13.74 -16.26 -13.18
C PRO A 53 -12.37 -15.60 -13.39
N ALA A 54 -11.88 -14.80 -12.44
CA ALA A 54 -10.56 -14.18 -12.54
C ALA A 54 -9.41 -15.21 -12.50
N ASP A 55 -9.62 -16.37 -11.87
CA ASP A 55 -8.62 -17.45 -11.79
C ASP A 55 -8.40 -18.11 -13.16
N LEU A 56 -9.44 -18.19 -14.00
CA LEU A 56 -9.33 -18.74 -15.35
C LEU A 56 -8.33 -17.95 -16.20
N VAL A 57 -8.41 -16.62 -16.15
CA VAL A 57 -7.54 -15.74 -16.93
C VAL A 57 -6.15 -15.65 -16.31
N SER A 58 -6.04 -15.60 -14.98
CA SER A 58 -4.74 -15.50 -14.30
C SER A 58 -3.85 -16.75 -14.49
N ARG A 59 -4.45 -17.93 -14.72
CA ARG A 59 -3.73 -19.19 -15.02
C ARG A 59 -3.27 -19.33 -16.47
N GLY A 60 -3.65 -18.40 -17.36
CA GLY A 60 -3.21 -18.43 -18.75
C GLY A 60 -4.13 -19.24 -19.67
N LEU A 61 -5.42 -18.91 -19.66
CA LEU A 61 -6.39 -19.46 -20.62
C LEU A 61 -6.07 -19.06 -22.07
N SER A 62 -6.21 -20.01 -22.99
CA SER A 62 -6.18 -19.74 -24.44
C SER A 62 -7.36 -18.85 -24.86
N PRO A 63 -7.13 -17.78 -25.65
CA PRO A 63 -8.21 -16.94 -26.18
C PRO A 63 -9.26 -17.70 -27.02
N ARG A 64 -8.89 -18.87 -27.56
CA ARG A 64 -9.81 -19.71 -28.35
C ARG A 64 -10.86 -20.41 -27.50
N ASP A 65 -10.54 -20.67 -26.24
CA ASP A 65 -11.41 -21.42 -25.32
C ASP A 65 -12.32 -20.46 -24.55
N LEU A 66 -11.97 -19.16 -24.50
CA LEU A 66 -12.71 -18.13 -23.80
C LEU A 66 -14.20 -18.03 -24.20
N PRO A 67 -14.60 -18.11 -25.48
CA PRO A 67 -16.01 -18.04 -25.87
C PRO A 67 -16.88 -19.14 -25.27
N GLU A 68 -16.30 -20.30 -24.95
CA GLU A 68 -17.02 -21.47 -24.43
C GLU A 68 -17.13 -21.45 -22.89
N LEU A 69 -16.42 -20.55 -22.21
CA LEU A 69 -16.39 -20.50 -20.75
C LEU A 69 -17.57 -19.73 -20.17
N LYS A 70 -18.64 -20.47 -19.88
CA LYS A 70 -19.83 -19.93 -19.19
C LYS A 70 -19.46 -19.19 -17.90
N LEU A 71 -18.53 -19.72 -17.10
CA LEU A 71 -18.12 -19.09 -15.83
C LEU A 71 -17.58 -17.66 -16.03
N TRP A 72 -16.86 -17.39 -17.12
CA TRP A 72 -16.33 -16.05 -17.41
C TRP A 72 -17.43 -15.07 -17.83
N TRP A 73 -18.31 -15.49 -18.74
CA TRP A 73 -19.32 -14.61 -19.34
C TRP A 73 -20.57 -14.42 -18.47
N SER A 74 -20.97 -15.47 -17.76
CA SER A 74 -22.19 -15.46 -16.93
C SER A 74 -21.88 -15.32 -15.44
N GLY A 75 -20.63 -15.51 -15.03
CA GLY A 75 -20.26 -15.63 -13.63
C GLY A 75 -20.73 -16.95 -13.02
N PRO A 76 -20.51 -17.12 -11.70
CA PRO A 76 -20.96 -18.30 -10.99
C PRO A 76 -22.48 -18.28 -10.75
N SER A 77 -23.10 -19.46 -10.78
CA SER A 77 -24.57 -19.61 -10.74
C SER A 77 -25.26 -19.05 -9.50
N PHE A 78 -24.54 -18.89 -8.38
CA PHE A 78 -25.10 -18.28 -7.17
C PHE A 78 -25.39 -16.79 -7.35
N LEU A 79 -24.60 -16.07 -8.16
CA LEU A 79 -24.87 -14.68 -8.48
C LEU A 79 -26.12 -14.54 -9.37
N GLU A 80 -26.35 -15.48 -10.29
CA GLU A 80 -27.56 -15.53 -11.10
C GLU A 80 -28.82 -15.73 -10.24
N ARG A 81 -28.71 -16.45 -9.11
CA ARG A 81 -29.79 -16.66 -8.15
C ARG A 81 -29.99 -15.49 -7.17
N GLY A 82 -29.17 -14.44 -7.26
CA GLY A 82 -29.20 -13.31 -6.31
C GLY A 82 -28.64 -13.64 -4.93
N GLU A 83 -27.87 -14.73 -4.81
CA GLU A 83 -27.20 -15.10 -3.56
C GLU A 83 -25.93 -14.25 -3.39
N LEU A 84 -25.71 -13.73 -2.18
CA LEU A 84 -24.51 -12.95 -1.84
C LEU A 84 -23.26 -13.83 -1.65
N SER A 85 -23.41 -15.15 -1.60
CA SER A 85 -22.33 -16.10 -1.35
C SER A 85 -22.68 -17.50 -1.89
N SER A 86 -21.67 -18.29 -2.22
CA SER A 86 -21.79 -19.62 -2.82
C SER A 86 -22.09 -20.76 -1.83
N GLY A 87 -22.27 -20.51 -0.53
CA GLY A 87 -22.46 -21.56 0.48
C GLY A 87 -21.94 -21.20 1.88
N PRO A 88 -21.57 -22.17 2.74
CA PRO A 88 -20.95 -21.88 4.03
C PRO A 88 -19.71 -21.00 3.81
N GLY A 89 -19.42 -20.12 4.76
CA GLY A 89 -18.38 -19.09 4.66
C GLY A 89 -16.99 -19.62 4.27
N PRO A 90 -15.97 -18.74 4.15
CA PRO A 90 -14.64 -19.16 3.76
C PRO A 90 -14.19 -20.41 4.55
N PRO A 91 -13.44 -21.34 3.92
CA PRO A 91 -12.90 -22.52 4.59
C PRO A 91 -12.33 -22.13 5.95
N LEU A 92 -12.52 -22.96 6.99
CA LEU A 92 -11.93 -22.71 8.31
C LEU A 92 -10.45 -22.39 8.14
N MET A 93 -10.12 -21.11 8.28
CA MET A 93 -8.77 -20.63 8.02
C MET A 93 -7.93 -20.98 9.25
N ASN A 94 -6.78 -21.58 9.02
CA ASN A 94 -5.76 -21.71 10.05
C ASN A 94 -5.10 -20.33 10.23
N GLU A 95 -5.34 -19.69 11.37
CA GLU A 95 -4.71 -18.41 11.75
C GLU A 95 -3.19 -18.41 11.46
N SER A 96 -2.53 -19.55 11.66
CA SER A 96 -1.09 -19.72 11.41
C SER A 96 -0.64 -19.40 9.98
N GLU A 97 -1.50 -19.57 8.96
CA GLU A 97 -1.12 -19.44 7.54
C GLU A 97 -0.91 -17.99 7.11
N TYR A 98 -1.62 -17.04 7.74
CA TYR A 98 -1.50 -15.62 7.43
C TYR A 98 -0.94 -14.77 8.58
N SER A 99 -0.88 -15.34 9.80
CA SER A 99 -0.32 -14.68 10.98
C SER A 99 1.17 -14.36 10.86
N CYS A 100 1.89 -15.02 9.95
CA CYS A 100 3.30 -14.72 9.69
C CYS A 100 3.53 -13.28 9.21
N GLU A 101 2.51 -12.64 8.63
CA GLU A 101 2.54 -11.24 8.19
C GLU A 101 2.06 -10.25 9.25
N PHE A 102 1.63 -10.74 10.42
CA PHE A 102 1.42 -9.88 11.56
C PHE A 102 2.74 -9.35 12.08
N LYS A 103 2.72 -8.13 12.60
CA LYS A 103 3.82 -7.61 13.39
C LYS A 103 3.95 -8.50 14.63
N THR A 104 4.97 -9.37 14.63
CA THR A 104 5.40 -10.07 15.85
C THR A 104 5.65 -9.00 16.90
N GLY A 105 5.18 -9.22 18.12
CA GLY A 105 5.16 -8.26 19.25
C GLY A 105 6.50 -7.69 19.71
N VAL A 106 7.51 -7.60 18.85
CA VAL A 106 8.52 -6.55 18.93
C VAL A 106 7.91 -5.30 18.32
N VAL A 107 6.98 -4.71 19.05
CA VAL A 107 6.81 -3.27 18.99
C VAL A 107 8.13 -2.73 19.54
N LEU A 108 9.16 -2.63 18.69
CA LEU A 108 9.99 -1.45 18.79
C LEU A 108 8.98 -0.35 18.50
N GLU A 109 8.35 0.15 19.56
CA GLU A 109 8.02 1.55 19.59
C GLU A 109 9.40 2.18 19.42
N MET A 110 9.82 2.35 18.17
CA MET A 110 10.41 3.60 17.85
C MET A 110 9.27 4.55 18.17
N PRO A 111 9.30 5.26 19.33
CA PRO A 111 8.39 6.36 19.47
C PRO A 111 8.58 7.14 18.17
N ILE A 112 7.50 7.32 17.41
CA ILE A 112 7.52 8.30 16.34
C ILE A 112 7.70 9.60 17.10
N SER A 113 8.95 9.97 17.34
CA SER A 113 9.33 11.24 17.91
C SER A 113 9.06 12.22 16.80
N SER A 114 7.78 12.60 16.71
CA SER A 114 7.31 13.62 15.81
C SER A 114 7.89 14.92 16.36
N VAL A 115 9.02 15.35 15.80
CA VAL A 115 9.58 16.66 16.06
C VAL A 115 8.78 17.63 15.20
N CYS A 116 7.80 18.29 15.81
CA CYS A 116 7.12 19.43 15.21
C CYS A 116 8.05 20.65 15.34
N VAL A 117 8.42 21.24 14.21
CA VAL A 117 9.18 22.50 14.18
C VAL A 117 8.20 23.62 13.84
N SER A 118 7.67 24.28 14.86
CA SER A 118 6.87 25.50 14.71
C SER A 118 7.81 26.68 14.49
N THR A 119 7.79 27.28 13.31
CA THR A 119 8.52 28.53 13.05
C THR A 119 7.57 29.59 12.55
N ASN A 120 7.79 30.84 12.95
CA ASN A 120 7.13 32.00 12.34
C ASN A 120 7.80 32.42 11.01
N SER A 121 8.67 31.56 10.48
CA SER A 121 9.45 31.78 9.27
C SER A 121 8.87 30.99 8.12
N ASP A 122 9.04 31.50 6.90
CA ASP A 122 8.58 30.82 5.70
C ASP A 122 9.35 29.49 5.51
N LEU A 123 8.59 28.39 5.45
CA LEU A 123 9.12 27.04 5.22
C LEU A 123 9.01 26.60 3.75
N SER A 124 8.60 27.50 2.84
CA SER A 124 8.51 27.25 1.40
C SER A 124 9.76 26.57 0.85
N PHE A 125 10.95 27.04 1.26
CA PHE A 125 12.23 26.44 0.89
C PHE A 125 12.36 24.94 1.24
N LEU A 126 11.93 24.53 2.45
CA LEU A 126 12.00 23.12 2.84
C LEU A 126 11.01 22.27 2.05
N SER A 127 9.81 22.82 1.81
CA SER A 127 8.80 22.16 0.98
C SER A 127 9.32 21.96 -0.45
N ASP A 128 9.87 22.99 -1.06
CA ASP A 128 10.44 22.93 -2.42
C ASP A 128 11.60 21.93 -2.47
N LEU A 129 12.49 21.95 -1.48
CA LEU A 129 13.61 21.01 -1.40
C LEU A 129 13.16 19.55 -1.29
N LEU A 130 12.11 19.27 -0.52
CA LEU A 130 11.50 17.94 -0.44
C LEU A 130 10.85 17.53 -1.75
N CYS A 131 10.25 18.48 -2.47
CA CYS A 131 9.65 18.26 -3.79
C CYS A 131 10.67 18.03 -4.91
N MET A 132 11.94 18.45 -4.76
CA MET A 132 12.96 18.28 -5.79
C MET A 132 13.40 16.83 -6.03
N SER A 133 13.17 15.91 -5.09
CA SER A 133 13.56 14.50 -5.27
C SER A 133 12.89 13.54 -4.29
N ASN A 134 12.50 12.36 -4.77
CA ASN A 134 12.07 11.26 -3.90
C ASN A 134 13.24 10.49 -3.24
N SER A 135 14.49 10.90 -3.47
CA SER A 135 15.67 10.26 -2.85
C SER A 135 16.09 11.03 -1.60
N TYR A 136 15.83 10.43 -0.43
CA TYR A 136 16.23 10.96 0.86
C TYR A 136 17.74 11.29 0.94
N VAL A 137 18.59 10.39 0.42
CA VAL A 137 20.05 10.59 0.39
C VAL A 137 20.44 11.81 -0.46
N LYS A 138 19.74 12.03 -1.59
CA LYS A 138 19.99 13.18 -2.46
C LYS A 138 19.59 14.49 -1.76
N ILE A 139 18.43 14.51 -1.10
CA ILE A 139 17.97 15.66 -0.31
C ILE A 139 18.97 16.00 0.79
N LEU A 140 19.41 15.01 1.57
CA LEU A 140 20.41 15.22 2.64
C LEU A 140 21.70 15.84 2.11
N ARG A 141 22.19 15.37 0.95
CA ARG A 141 23.38 15.95 0.33
C ARG A 141 23.16 17.42 -0.03
N ILE A 142 22.06 17.74 -0.72
CA ILE A 142 21.74 19.13 -1.09
C ILE A 142 21.66 20.01 0.16
N PHE A 143 20.93 19.57 1.19
CA PHE A 143 20.80 20.31 2.44
C PHE A 143 22.16 20.52 3.13
N SER A 144 23.01 19.49 3.16
CA SER A 144 24.37 19.59 3.72
C SER A 144 25.25 20.58 2.97
N TYR A 145 25.13 20.69 1.64
CA TYR A 145 25.85 21.67 0.85
C TYR A 145 25.35 23.10 1.13
N VAL A 146 24.04 23.29 1.26
CA VAL A 146 23.45 24.59 1.64
C VAL A 146 23.97 25.03 3.02
N LEU A 147 23.93 24.14 4.02
CA LEU A 147 24.48 24.43 5.36
C LEU A 147 25.98 24.73 5.32
N ARG A 148 26.75 23.96 4.55
CA ARG A 148 28.18 24.20 4.38
C ARG A 148 28.44 25.58 3.79
N PHE A 149 27.70 25.98 2.75
CA PHE A 149 27.82 27.31 2.13
C PHE A 149 27.50 28.44 3.12
N VAL A 150 26.40 28.32 3.87
CA VAL A 150 26.01 29.29 4.90
C VAL A 150 27.09 29.41 5.98
N ASN A 151 27.64 28.29 6.45
CA ASN A 151 28.70 28.28 7.45
C ASN A 151 29.98 28.94 6.92
N VAL A 152 30.37 28.71 5.66
CA VAL A 152 31.51 29.38 5.04
C VAL A 152 31.30 30.91 5.02
N LYS A 153 30.10 31.37 4.64
CA LYS A 153 29.78 32.81 4.64
C LYS A 153 29.79 33.43 6.03
N LYS A 154 29.30 32.72 7.06
CA LYS A 154 29.29 33.21 8.45
C LYS A 154 30.68 33.30 9.08
N SER A 155 31.59 32.39 8.72
CA SER A 155 32.92 32.34 9.33
C SER A 155 33.89 33.40 8.80
N ASN A 156 33.54 34.20 7.79
CA ASN A 156 34.46 35.10 7.07
C ASN A 156 35.76 34.42 6.58
N VAL A 157 35.80 33.08 6.57
CA VAL A 157 36.92 32.31 6.07
C VAL A 157 36.69 32.11 4.58
N ILE A 158 37.60 32.65 3.76
CA ILE A 158 37.60 32.42 2.32
C ILE A 158 38.06 30.97 2.08
N VAL A 159 37.11 30.10 1.75
CA VAL A 159 37.39 28.71 1.37
C VAL A 159 37.32 28.60 -0.14
N PHE A 160 38.47 28.34 -0.79
CA PHE A 160 38.57 28.13 -2.23
C PHE A 160 38.16 26.70 -2.61
N GLY A 161 37.37 26.56 -3.68
CA GLY A 161 36.90 25.27 -4.18
C GLY A 161 35.89 25.39 -5.33
N PRO A 162 35.39 24.27 -5.88
CA PRO A 162 34.63 24.24 -7.14
C PRO A 162 33.28 24.98 -7.15
N LEU A 163 32.83 25.52 -6.01
CA LEU A 163 31.61 26.31 -5.86
C LEU A 163 31.88 27.78 -5.46
N CYS A 164 33.14 28.15 -5.27
CA CYS A 164 33.59 29.51 -4.96
C CYS A 164 34.77 29.82 -5.89
N ASN A 165 34.48 30.23 -7.12
CA ASN A 165 35.44 30.98 -7.94
C ASN A 165 35.07 32.48 -7.88
N PRO A 166 36.06 33.38 -8.04
CA PRO A 166 35.86 34.83 -7.96
C PRO A 166 34.84 35.36 -8.98
#